data_AF-A0A9D2UVY2-F1
#
_entry.id   AF-A0A9D2UVY2-F1
#
_cell.length_a   1.000
_cell.length_b   1.000
_cell.length_c   1.000
_cell.angle_alpha   90.00
_cell.angle_beta   90.00
_cell.angle_gamma   90.00
#
_symmetry.space_group_name_H-M   'P 1'
#
loop_
_entity.id
_entity.type
_entity.pdbx_description
1 polymer ?
#
loop_
_entity_poly.entity_id
_entity_poly.type
_entity_poly.pdbx_seq_one_letter_code
_entity_poly.pdbx_strand_id
1 'polypeptide(L)'
;MKKLIILASAICLMFALASCSGGNSEPQSASQETNSTESAAPAAGVEPESSVEGDPEMVLKSIQDDFDSTISSINEGFEETKTSIGDSYDGYLQNEQTLLDWYENTEAATEELGARTLEKSIEYFKAVSNSIDHEDSRALEDAIDAYYDSVYEDAYDNFYDSVYEDVYDEVYDTYYDGIISDAYDTLGNDEYDDWYDVSSDCYKAWSRSMSDVYKAWSRSRSDVYSYWSDINSAFLYNDEFDVDAILGQSGSADSETSSQEEASDSSSSTEQASVASSSDGVTPEFKETMDSYEAFFDEYIDFMEKYAEADSSDVASMTSDLTDYMNQYTETMEKMNSIDEDELSSADLAYYSEVNLRISQKLSKANL
;
A
#
# COMPACT_ATOMS: atom_id res chain seq x y z
N MET A 1 -28.07 3.92 6.11
CA MET A 1 -27.52 5.11 5.43
C MET A 1 -26.20 4.63 4.85
N LYS A 2 -26.08 4.64 3.51
CA LYS A 2 -24.91 4.12 2.80
C LYS A 2 -23.86 5.22 2.86
N LYS A 3 -22.75 4.99 3.58
CA LYS A 3 -21.62 5.92 3.60
C LYS A 3 -20.96 5.91 2.22
N LEU A 4 -20.88 7.07 1.60
CA LEU A 4 -20.22 7.32 0.33
C LEU A 4 -18.78 7.73 0.64
N ILE A 5 -17.87 6.76 0.64
CA ILE A 5 -16.44 7.02 0.82
C ILE A 5 -15.98 7.93 -0.33
N ILE A 6 -15.85 9.23 -0.04
CA ILE A 6 -15.20 10.22 -0.91
C ILE A 6 -13.70 9.86 -0.90
N LEU A 7 -13.26 9.07 -1.88
CA LEU A 7 -11.85 8.81 -2.12
C LEU A 7 -11.17 10.14 -2.49
N ALA A 8 -10.44 10.73 -1.54
CA ALA A 8 -9.43 11.73 -1.83
C ALA A 8 -8.15 10.97 -2.22
N SER A 9 -8.07 10.59 -3.49
CA SER A 9 -6.89 9.93 -4.05
C SER A 9 -5.85 10.98 -4.42
N ALA A 10 -4.76 11.09 -3.64
CA ALA A 10 -3.38 11.34 -4.07
C ALA A 10 -2.55 12.01 -2.95
N ILE A 11 -1.31 11.53 -2.75
CA ILE A 11 -0.02 12.25 -2.87
C ILE A 11 1.03 11.38 -2.18
N CYS A 12 1.59 10.43 -2.93
CA CYS A 12 2.80 9.70 -2.56
C CYS A 12 3.84 9.85 -3.69
N LEU A 13 4.21 11.08 -4.01
CA LEU A 13 5.13 11.35 -5.13
C LEU A 13 6.09 12.52 -4.88
N MET A 14 6.64 12.63 -3.65
CA MET A 14 7.60 13.71 -3.32
C MET A 14 8.79 13.30 -2.42
N PHE A 15 9.31 12.08 -2.54
CA PHE A 15 10.61 11.73 -1.90
C PHE A 15 11.62 11.07 -2.84
N ALA A 16 11.69 11.52 -4.08
CA ALA A 16 12.77 11.14 -4.99
C ALA A 16 13.39 12.35 -5.67
N LEU A 17 14.16 13.18 -4.95
CA LEU A 17 15.26 13.95 -5.54
C LEU A 17 16.23 14.46 -4.44
N ALA A 18 17.26 13.67 -4.14
CA ALA A 18 18.58 14.21 -3.74
C ALA A 18 19.67 13.11 -3.70
N SER A 19 20.06 12.53 -4.84
CA SER A 19 21.45 12.05 -5.00
C SER A 19 21.83 11.83 -6.47
N CYS A 20 22.05 12.94 -7.18
CA CYS A 20 22.92 12.94 -8.35
C CYS A 20 24.13 13.80 -8.02
N SER A 21 25.21 13.18 -7.53
CA SER A 21 26.56 13.76 -7.62
C SER A 21 27.36 12.89 -8.60
N GLY A 22 27.61 13.46 -9.78
CA GLY A 22 28.20 12.78 -10.92
C GLY A 22 29.71 12.52 -10.79
N GLY A 23 30.15 11.52 -11.55
CA GLY A 23 31.56 11.18 -11.71
C GLY A 23 31.79 10.14 -12.80
N ASN A 24 31.56 10.52 -14.05
CA ASN A 24 31.91 9.73 -15.24
C ASN A 24 33.42 9.42 -15.28
N SER A 25 33.80 8.13 -15.37
CA SER A 25 35.04 7.62 -16.02
C SER A 25 35.04 6.08 -15.99
N GLU A 26 34.57 5.44 -17.06
CA GLU A 26 35.07 4.11 -17.45
C GLU A 26 36.58 4.21 -17.81
N PRO A 27 37.35 3.14 -17.59
CA PRO A 27 37.65 2.30 -18.74
C PRO A 27 37.62 0.78 -18.48
N GLN A 28 37.21 0.06 -19.52
CA GLN A 28 37.49 -1.37 -19.76
C GLN A 28 38.94 -1.77 -19.42
N SER A 29 39.16 -2.99 -18.92
CA SER A 29 39.61 -4.16 -19.71
C SER A 29 40.23 -5.27 -18.84
N ALA A 30 40.20 -6.47 -19.42
CA ALA A 30 41.15 -7.58 -19.27
C ALA A 30 40.94 -8.61 -18.14
N SER A 31 40.38 -9.72 -18.58
CA SER A 31 40.67 -11.10 -18.18
C SER A 31 42.13 -11.39 -17.82
N GLN A 32 42.33 -12.17 -16.76
CA GLN A 32 43.39 -13.18 -16.73
C GLN A 32 43.09 -14.30 -15.71
N GLU A 33 42.93 -15.51 -16.25
CA GLU A 33 43.11 -16.77 -15.55
C GLU A 33 44.49 -16.81 -14.89
N THR A 34 44.59 -17.33 -13.66
CA THR A 34 45.66 -18.27 -13.32
C THR A 34 45.13 -19.36 -12.39
N ASN A 35 45.20 -20.57 -12.91
CA ASN A 35 45.02 -21.84 -12.22
C ASN A 35 46.24 -22.15 -11.35
N SER A 36 46.04 -22.68 -10.15
CA SER A 36 46.97 -23.61 -9.52
C SER A 36 46.22 -24.45 -8.48
N THR A 37 46.05 -25.73 -8.83
CA THR A 37 45.56 -26.81 -7.97
C THR A 37 46.73 -27.37 -7.16
N GLU A 38 46.52 -27.73 -5.88
CA GLU A 38 46.76 -29.09 -5.32
C GLU A 38 47.05 -29.07 -3.80
N SER A 39 46.18 -29.72 -3.01
CA SER A 39 46.50 -30.87 -2.14
C SER A 39 45.68 -30.89 -0.83
N ALA A 40 45.30 -32.10 -0.42
CA ALA A 40 44.17 -32.44 0.45
C ALA A 40 44.49 -32.53 1.96
N ALA A 41 43.57 -31.97 2.77
CA ALA A 41 42.87 -32.48 3.98
C ALA A 41 43.65 -33.14 5.16
N PRO A 42 43.05 -33.37 6.36
CA PRO A 42 41.78 -32.90 6.96
C PRO A 42 41.94 -32.32 8.40
N ALA A 43 40.91 -31.68 8.97
CA ALA A 43 40.38 -31.97 10.32
C ALA A 43 39.60 -30.80 10.95
N ALA A 44 38.34 -31.11 11.29
CA ALA A 44 37.65 -30.78 12.53
C ALA A 44 37.65 -29.33 13.03
N GLY A 45 36.49 -28.70 12.85
CA GLY A 45 36.04 -27.52 13.57
C GLY A 45 34.59 -27.22 13.17
N VAL A 46 33.69 -28.21 13.27
CA VAL A 46 32.26 -27.90 13.33
C VAL A 46 32.06 -27.34 14.73
N GLU A 47 32.18 -26.02 14.84
CA GLU A 47 31.59 -25.28 15.95
C GLU A 47 30.09 -25.58 15.94
N PRO A 48 29.49 -25.90 17.10
CA PRO A 48 28.07 -26.19 17.14
C PRO A 48 27.32 -24.89 16.84
N GLU A 49 26.40 -24.92 15.88
CA GLU A 49 25.26 -24.00 15.87
C GLU A 49 24.55 -24.17 17.21
N SER A 50 24.90 -23.32 18.19
CA SER A 50 24.09 -23.20 19.37
C SER A 50 22.88 -22.38 18.95
N SER A 51 21.75 -23.05 18.82
CA SER A 51 20.44 -22.40 18.86
C SER A 51 20.33 -21.66 20.20
N VAL A 52 20.70 -20.38 20.22
CA VAL A 52 20.47 -19.51 21.36
C VAL A 52 19.09 -18.91 21.18
N GLU A 53 18.15 -19.41 21.97
CA GLU A 53 16.85 -18.79 22.17
C GLU A 53 17.08 -17.31 22.56
N GLY A 54 16.65 -16.36 21.70
CA GLY A 54 16.87 -14.91 21.89
C GLY A 54 17.95 -14.25 21.03
N ASP A 55 18.35 -14.85 19.90
CA ASP A 55 19.24 -14.22 18.91
C ASP A 55 18.47 -13.27 17.96
N PRO A 56 18.80 -11.96 17.90
CA PRO A 56 18.12 -11.00 17.02
C PRO A 56 18.12 -11.40 15.54
N GLU A 57 19.23 -11.95 15.01
CA GLU A 57 19.32 -12.33 13.59
C GLU A 57 18.33 -13.44 13.24
N MET A 58 18.14 -14.39 14.14
CA MET A 58 17.18 -15.48 13.97
C MET A 58 15.73 -14.98 13.98
N VAL A 59 15.42 -13.94 14.76
CA VAL A 59 14.08 -13.34 14.76
C VAL A 59 13.84 -12.60 13.44
N LEU A 60 14.79 -11.81 12.93
CA LEU A 60 14.67 -11.16 11.61
C LEU A 60 14.41 -12.18 10.50
N LYS A 61 15.20 -13.26 10.47
CA LYS A 61 15.01 -14.32 9.50
C LYS A 61 13.61 -14.93 9.59
N SER A 62 13.07 -15.10 10.80
CA SER A 62 11.72 -15.64 10.98
C SER A 62 10.62 -14.71 10.44
N ILE A 63 10.83 -13.40 10.50
CA ILE A 63 9.92 -12.41 9.89
C ILE A 63 9.98 -12.54 8.37
N GLN A 64 11.19 -12.52 7.79
CA GLN A 64 11.39 -12.64 6.35
C GLN A 64 10.80 -13.96 5.79
N ASP A 65 11.03 -15.08 6.48
CA ASP A 65 10.47 -16.38 6.09
C ASP A 65 8.92 -16.38 6.13
N ASP A 66 8.29 -15.64 7.05
CA ASP A 66 6.83 -15.52 7.15
C ASP A 66 6.24 -14.65 6.01
N PHE A 67 6.93 -13.57 5.64
CA PHE A 67 6.61 -12.79 4.43
C PHE A 67 6.67 -13.66 3.17
N ASP A 68 7.80 -14.35 2.95
CA ASP A 68 7.99 -15.23 1.80
C ASP A 68 6.92 -16.34 1.74
N SER A 69 6.60 -16.95 2.88
CA SER A 69 5.57 -17.99 2.98
C SER A 69 4.17 -17.44 2.70
N THR A 70 3.87 -16.23 3.15
CA THR A 70 2.57 -15.58 2.91
C THR A 70 2.40 -15.22 1.44
N ILE A 71 3.41 -14.58 0.83
CA ILE A 71 3.46 -14.27 -0.60
C ILE A 71 3.28 -15.54 -1.43
N SER A 72 4.00 -16.62 -1.09
CA SER A 72 3.89 -17.91 -1.78
C SER A 72 2.48 -18.48 -1.69
N SER A 73 1.84 -18.40 -0.51
CA SER A 73 0.48 -18.92 -0.31
C SER A 73 -0.57 -18.14 -1.10
N ILE A 74 -0.44 -16.82 -1.21
CA ILE A 74 -1.31 -15.97 -2.02
C ILE A 74 -1.20 -16.35 -3.50
N ASN A 75 0.03 -16.50 -4.01
CA ASN A 75 0.32 -16.92 -5.38
C ASN A 75 -0.26 -18.31 -5.68
N GLU A 76 -0.02 -19.29 -4.81
CA GLU A 76 -0.57 -20.65 -4.97
C GLU A 76 -2.11 -20.63 -4.98
N GLY A 77 -2.73 -19.86 -4.09
CA GLY A 77 -4.18 -19.67 -4.07
C GLY A 77 -4.72 -19.06 -5.38
N PHE A 78 -3.96 -18.17 -6.01
CA PHE A 78 -4.34 -17.60 -7.30
C PHE A 78 -4.24 -18.63 -8.43
N GLU A 79 -3.20 -19.46 -8.46
CA GLU A 79 -3.06 -20.56 -9.41
C GLU A 79 -4.21 -21.59 -9.32
N GLU A 80 -4.64 -21.91 -8.08
CA GLU A 80 -5.80 -22.76 -7.83
C GLU A 80 -7.10 -22.11 -8.33
N THR A 81 -7.24 -20.80 -8.14
CA THR A 81 -8.37 -20.00 -8.64
C THR A 81 -8.42 -20.01 -10.16
N LYS A 82 -7.29 -19.76 -10.84
CA LYS A 82 -7.17 -19.86 -12.31
C LYS A 82 -7.55 -21.24 -12.82
N THR A 83 -7.07 -22.29 -12.16
CA THR A 83 -7.40 -23.67 -12.53
C THR A 83 -8.91 -23.96 -12.40
N SER A 84 -9.54 -23.40 -11.37
CA SER A 84 -10.97 -23.61 -11.08
C SER A 84 -11.88 -22.85 -12.04
N ILE A 85 -11.52 -21.61 -12.40
CA ILE A 85 -12.30 -20.78 -13.33
C ILE A 85 -12.10 -21.23 -14.78
N GLY A 86 -10.87 -21.61 -15.15
CA GLY A 86 -10.52 -21.94 -16.53
C GLY A 86 -10.34 -20.71 -17.41
N ASP A 87 -10.40 -20.90 -18.73
CA ASP A 87 -10.04 -19.92 -19.76
C ASP A 87 -11.25 -19.40 -20.57
N SER A 88 -12.47 -19.53 -20.03
CA SER A 88 -13.70 -19.22 -20.76
C SER A 88 -14.66 -18.36 -19.95
N TYR A 89 -15.45 -17.54 -20.65
CA TYR A 89 -16.46 -16.67 -20.04
C TYR A 89 -17.52 -17.46 -19.27
N ASP A 90 -18.01 -18.58 -19.82
CA ASP A 90 -18.93 -19.48 -19.12
C ASP A 90 -18.29 -20.08 -17.85
N GLY A 91 -16.98 -20.34 -17.88
CA GLY A 91 -16.21 -20.82 -16.73
C GLY A 91 -16.12 -19.76 -15.63
N TYR A 92 -15.88 -18.50 -16.00
CA TYR A 92 -15.92 -17.36 -15.10
C TYR A 92 -17.29 -17.23 -14.43
N LEU A 93 -18.38 -17.16 -15.20
CA LEU A 93 -19.73 -17.02 -14.64
C LEU A 93 -20.13 -18.15 -13.68
N GLN A 94 -19.63 -19.37 -13.90
CA GLN A 94 -19.92 -20.52 -13.03
C GLN A 94 -19.12 -20.52 -11.74
N ASN A 95 -17.93 -19.90 -11.73
CA ASN A 95 -16.94 -20.05 -10.67
C ASN A 95 -16.45 -18.70 -10.10
N GLU A 96 -17.11 -17.58 -10.42
CA GLU A 96 -16.78 -16.22 -9.96
C GLU A 96 -16.53 -16.14 -8.45
N GLN A 97 -17.34 -16.85 -7.66
CA GLN A 97 -17.17 -16.88 -6.21
C GLN A 97 -15.77 -17.33 -5.77
N THR A 98 -15.10 -18.19 -6.54
CA THR A 98 -13.72 -18.62 -6.24
C THR A 98 -12.74 -17.46 -6.29
N LEU A 99 -12.93 -16.51 -7.22
CA LEU A 99 -12.10 -15.30 -7.31
C LEU A 99 -12.41 -14.34 -6.17
N LEU A 100 -13.69 -14.18 -5.81
CA LEU A 100 -14.09 -13.37 -4.66
C LEU A 100 -13.55 -13.93 -3.34
N ASP A 101 -13.61 -15.25 -3.15
CA ASP A 101 -13.04 -15.91 -1.98
C ASP A 101 -11.51 -15.72 -1.94
N TRP A 102 -10.82 -15.76 -3.08
CA TRP A 102 -9.37 -15.50 -3.14
C TRP A 102 -9.04 -14.04 -2.75
N TYR A 103 -9.84 -13.06 -3.18
CA TYR A 103 -9.69 -11.66 -2.76
C TYR A 103 -9.82 -11.50 -1.24
N GLU A 104 -10.86 -12.07 -0.63
CA GLU A 104 -11.09 -12.01 0.82
C GLU A 104 -9.94 -12.69 1.59
N ASN A 105 -9.48 -13.85 1.13
CA ASN A 105 -8.38 -14.57 1.76
C ASN A 105 -7.05 -13.81 1.65
N THR A 106 -6.82 -13.08 0.56
CA THR A 106 -5.60 -12.28 0.35
C THR A 106 -5.56 -11.08 1.29
N GLU A 107 -6.69 -10.38 1.47
CA GLU A 107 -6.83 -9.31 2.47
C GLU A 107 -6.57 -9.85 3.88
N ALA A 108 -7.26 -10.92 4.27
CA ALA A 108 -7.08 -11.54 5.60
C ALA A 108 -5.64 -11.98 5.86
N ALA A 109 -4.99 -12.62 4.86
CA ALA A 109 -3.60 -13.04 4.97
C ALA A 109 -2.65 -11.83 5.16
N THR A 110 -2.94 -10.70 4.52
CA THR A 110 -2.16 -9.46 4.65
C THR A 110 -2.29 -8.86 6.04
N GLU A 111 -3.50 -8.80 6.59
CA GLU A 111 -3.75 -8.32 7.95
C GLU A 111 -3.11 -9.22 9.00
N GLU A 112 -3.25 -10.53 8.87
CA GLU A 112 -2.65 -11.50 9.78
C GLU A 112 -1.12 -11.48 9.72
N LEU A 113 -0.51 -11.30 8.54
CA LEU A 113 0.93 -11.11 8.39
C LEU A 113 1.41 -9.87 9.14
N GLY A 114 0.67 -8.76 9.05
CA GLY A 114 0.97 -7.55 9.80
C GLY A 114 0.96 -7.75 11.31
N ALA A 115 -0.08 -8.41 11.82
CA ALA A 115 -0.19 -8.71 13.25
C ALA A 115 0.98 -9.58 13.75
N ARG A 116 1.32 -10.65 13.01
CA ARG A 116 2.46 -11.52 13.35
C ARG A 116 3.79 -10.78 13.27
N THR A 117 3.94 -9.89 12.29
CA THR A 117 5.14 -9.06 12.14
C THR A 117 5.33 -8.20 13.38
N LEU A 118 4.31 -7.47 13.85
CA LEU A 118 4.41 -6.63 15.06
C LEU A 118 4.77 -7.44 16.32
N GLU A 119 4.18 -8.63 16.50
CA GLU A 119 4.53 -9.52 17.60
C GLU A 119 6.02 -9.91 17.53
N LYS A 120 6.52 -10.26 16.34
CA LYS A 120 7.94 -10.59 16.12
C LYS A 120 8.87 -9.39 16.21
N SER A 121 8.43 -8.19 15.88
CA SER A 121 9.19 -6.95 16.10
C SER A 121 9.45 -6.74 17.59
N ILE A 122 8.44 -6.95 18.44
CA ILE A 122 8.60 -6.87 19.89
C ILE A 122 9.62 -7.92 20.38
N GLU A 123 9.54 -9.16 19.88
CA GLU A 123 10.53 -10.20 20.18
C GLU A 123 11.95 -9.78 19.76
N TYR A 124 12.10 -9.20 18.58
CA TYR A 124 13.38 -8.72 18.06
C TYR A 124 13.99 -7.64 18.94
N PHE A 125 13.23 -6.58 19.25
CA PHE A 125 13.76 -5.49 20.07
C PHE A 125 14.07 -5.94 21.50
N LYS A 126 13.31 -6.91 22.05
CA LYS A 126 13.65 -7.55 23.32
C LYS A 126 14.92 -8.38 23.21
N ALA A 127 15.14 -9.09 22.11
CA ALA A 127 16.39 -9.81 21.89
C ALA A 127 17.57 -8.84 21.88
N VAL A 128 17.50 -7.76 21.10
CA VAL A 128 18.52 -6.69 21.02
C VAL A 128 18.83 -6.11 22.41
N SER A 129 17.80 -5.70 23.15
CA SER A 129 17.94 -5.15 24.50
C SER A 129 18.61 -6.12 25.48
N ASN A 130 18.39 -7.43 25.34
CA ASN A 130 18.97 -8.42 26.23
C ASN A 130 20.37 -8.90 25.81
N SER A 131 20.71 -8.83 24.54
CA SER A 131 21.95 -9.40 23.99
C SER A 131 23.09 -8.39 23.80
N ILE A 132 22.76 -7.11 23.61
CA ILE A 132 23.75 -6.05 23.32
C ILE A 132 24.09 -5.27 24.59
N ASP A 133 25.37 -4.92 24.75
CA ASP A 133 25.82 -4.01 25.82
C ASP A 133 25.27 -2.60 25.55
N HIS A 134 24.51 -2.05 26.49
CA HIS A 134 23.80 -0.76 26.33
C HIS A 134 24.75 0.43 26.18
N GLU A 135 26.00 0.30 26.63
CA GLU A 135 27.04 1.32 26.44
C GLU A 135 27.68 1.25 25.03
N ASP A 136 27.44 0.17 24.28
CA ASP A 136 27.90 0.03 22.89
C ASP A 136 26.86 0.60 21.91
N SER A 137 26.82 1.93 21.83
CA SER A 137 25.86 2.65 20.99
C SER A 137 25.93 2.26 19.51
N ARG A 138 27.10 1.82 19.02
CA ARG A 138 27.25 1.36 17.63
C ARG A 138 26.58 0.02 17.40
N ALA A 139 26.80 -0.93 18.31
CA ALA A 139 26.14 -2.23 18.19
C ALA A 139 24.61 -2.11 18.29
N LEU A 140 24.10 -1.18 19.10
CA LEU A 140 22.68 -0.86 19.15
C LEU A 140 22.18 -0.22 17.85
N GLU A 141 22.86 0.81 17.34
CA GLU A 141 22.52 1.47 16.07
C GLU A 141 22.50 0.45 14.92
N ASP A 142 23.57 -0.36 14.78
CA ASP A 142 23.68 -1.42 13.76
C ASP A 142 22.50 -2.41 13.84
N ALA A 143 22.06 -2.79 15.05
CA ALA A 143 20.93 -3.70 15.22
C ALA A 143 19.57 -3.05 14.93
N ILE A 144 19.39 -1.77 15.27
CA ILE A 144 18.15 -1.04 14.99
C ILE A 144 18.02 -0.76 13.48
N ASP A 145 19.12 -0.42 12.82
CA ASP A 145 19.17 -0.23 11.36
C ASP A 145 18.94 -1.57 10.63
N ALA A 146 19.57 -2.66 11.09
CA ALA A 146 19.36 -3.98 10.49
C ALA A 146 17.89 -4.41 10.49
N TYR A 147 17.12 -4.04 11.51
CA TYR A 147 15.67 -4.29 11.54
C TYR A 147 14.91 -3.43 10.53
N TYR A 148 15.25 -2.14 10.44
CA TYR A 148 14.61 -1.23 9.50
C TYR A 148 14.82 -1.71 8.06
N ASP A 149 16.07 -1.99 7.70
CA ASP A 149 16.42 -2.48 6.37
C ASP A 149 15.74 -3.81 6.07
N SER A 150 15.86 -4.79 6.98
CA SER A 150 15.38 -6.16 6.71
C SER A 150 13.86 -6.31 6.73
N VAL A 151 13.17 -5.52 7.56
CA VAL A 151 11.72 -5.64 7.76
C VAL A 151 10.99 -4.52 7.04
N TYR A 152 11.22 -3.26 7.42
CA TYR A 152 10.43 -2.13 6.92
C TYR A 152 10.68 -1.83 5.43
N GLU A 153 11.94 -1.91 4.99
CA GLU A 153 12.29 -1.77 3.56
C GLU A 153 12.11 -3.12 2.86
N ASP A 154 13.02 -4.09 3.07
CA ASP A 154 13.10 -5.28 2.25
C ASP A 154 11.83 -6.14 2.25
N ALA A 155 11.29 -6.50 3.43
CA ALA A 155 10.17 -7.44 3.51
C ALA A 155 8.84 -6.82 3.03
N TYR A 156 8.55 -5.60 3.46
CA TYR A 156 7.32 -4.91 3.03
C TYR A 156 7.36 -4.47 1.56
N ASP A 157 8.51 -4.04 1.05
CA ASP A 157 8.63 -3.67 -0.36
C ASP A 157 8.55 -4.92 -1.24
N ASN A 158 9.17 -6.04 -0.84
CA ASN A 158 9.01 -7.33 -1.54
C ASN A 158 7.56 -7.81 -1.58
N PHE A 159 6.80 -7.64 -0.48
CA PHE A 159 5.37 -7.95 -0.49
C PHE A 159 4.60 -7.06 -1.45
N TYR A 160 4.87 -5.75 -1.44
CA TYR A 160 4.21 -4.80 -2.31
C TYR A 160 4.45 -5.15 -3.78
N ASP A 161 5.70 -5.34 -4.18
CA ASP A 161 6.07 -5.73 -5.53
C ASP A 161 5.42 -7.08 -5.91
N SER A 162 5.61 -8.11 -5.08
CA SER A 162 5.19 -9.47 -5.41
C SER A 162 3.68 -9.69 -5.39
N VAL A 163 2.93 -9.00 -4.53
CA VAL A 163 1.48 -9.21 -4.38
C VAL A 163 0.71 -8.08 -5.03
N TYR A 164 0.95 -6.84 -4.61
CA TYR A 164 0.16 -5.70 -5.05
C TYR A 164 0.47 -5.30 -6.50
N GLU A 165 1.74 -5.31 -6.91
CA GLU A 165 2.08 -5.04 -8.31
C GLU A 165 1.92 -6.29 -9.18
N ASP A 166 2.61 -7.38 -8.88
CA ASP A 166 2.67 -8.53 -9.79
C ASP A 166 1.37 -9.36 -9.82
N VAL A 167 0.91 -9.88 -8.68
CA VAL A 167 -0.25 -10.80 -8.67
C VAL A 167 -1.54 -10.08 -9.04
N TYR A 168 -1.79 -8.86 -8.54
CA TYR A 168 -3.01 -8.13 -8.88
C TYR A 168 -3.05 -7.64 -10.33
N ASP A 169 -1.90 -7.34 -10.94
CA ASP A 169 -1.80 -7.09 -12.38
C ASP A 169 -2.14 -8.36 -13.16
N GLU A 170 -1.59 -9.52 -12.76
CA GLU A 170 -1.93 -10.79 -13.40
C GLU A 170 -3.41 -11.16 -13.26
N VAL A 171 -4.04 -10.88 -12.12
CA VAL A 171 -5.49 -11.07 -11.91
C VAL A 171 -6.29 -10.20 -12.88
N TYR A 172 -5.91 -8.93 -13.03
CA TYR A 172 -6.55 -7.99 -13.95
C TYR A 172 -6.45 -8.48 -15.39
N ASP A 173 -5.24 -8.81 -15.83
CA ASP A 173 -4.94 -9.31 -17.17
C ASP A 173 -5.66 -10.64 -17.46
N THR A 174 -5.76 -11.51 -16.48
CA THR A 174 -6.40 -12.83 -16.66
C THR A 174 -7.91 -12.69 -16.83
N TYR A 175 -8.58 -11.96 -15.95
CA TYR A 175 -10.04 -11.96 -15.90
C TYR A 175 -10.67 -10.75 -16.58
N TYR A 176 -10.26 -9.54 -16.23
CA TYR A 176 -10.92 -8.34 -16.74
C TYR A 176 -10.47 -8.04 -18.17
N ASP A 177 -9.16 -7.87 -18.41
CA ASP A 177 -8.62 -7.60 -19.77
C ASP A 177 -8.48 -8.86 -20.63
N GLY A 178 -8.58 -10.05 -20.01
CA GLY A 178 -8.59 -11.34 -20.68
C GLY A 178 -10.00 -11.85 -20.90
N ILE A 179 -10.44 -12.81 -20.07
CA ILE A 179 -11.67 -13.61 -20.28
C ILE A 179 -12.91 -12.74 -20.54
N ILE A 180 -13.09 -11.66 -19.78
CA ILE A 180 -14.26 -10.80 -19.88
C ILE A 180 -14.16 -9.88 -21.09
N SER A 181 -13.02 -9.20 -21.29
CA SER A 181 -12.79 -8.35 -22.46
C SER A 181 -12.95 -9.13 -23.77
N ASP A 182 -12.34 -10.31 -23.87
CA ASP A 182 -12.42 -11.19 -25.03
C ASP A 182 -13.85 -11.67 -25.34
N ALA A 183 -14.68 -11.87 -24.30
CA ALA A 183 -16.06 -12.29 -24.47
C ALA A 183 -16.85 -11.30 -25.34
N TYR A 184 -16.59 -10.00 -25.21
CA TYR A 184 -17.27 -8.93 -25.95
C TYR A 184 -17.29 -9.15 -27.46
N ASP A 185 -16.16 -9.61 -28.03
CA ASP A 185 -16.01 -9.85 -29.47
C ASP A 185 -16.89 -11.02 -29.98
N THR A 186 -17.41 -11.83 -29.08
CA THR A 186 -18.18 -13.05 -29.39
C THR A 186 -19.68 -12.93 -29.11
N LEU A 187 -20.13 -11.84 -28.47
CA LEU A 187 -21.51 -11.66 -28.02
C LEU A 187 -22.48 -11.38 -29.16
N GLY A 188 -23.71 -11.91 -29.01
CA GLY A 188 -24.86 -11.42 -29.76
C GLY A 188 -25.33 -10.05 -29.25
N ASN A 189 -26.00 -9.27 -30.11
CA ASN A 189 -26.56 -7.95 -29.75
C ASN A 189 -27.48 -7.97 -28.51
N ASP A 190 -28.10 -9.10 -28.19
CA ASP A 190 -29.05 -9.24 -27.09
C ASP A 190 -28.36 -9.62 -25.75
N GLU A 191 -27.03 -9.84 -25.74
CA GLU A 191 -26.24 -10.29 -24.58
C GLU A 191 -25.34 -9.19 -24.00
N TYR A 192 -25.36 -7.99 -24.60
CA TYR A 192 -24.48 -6.88 -24.20
C TYR A 192 -24.76 -6.38 -22.78
N ASP A 193 -26.03 -6.24 -22.39
CA ASP A 193 -26.40 -5.71 -21.09
C ASP A 193 -25.90 -6.65 -19.97
N ASP A 194 -26.06 -7.97 -20.15
CA ASP A 194 -25.58 -8.99 -19.19
C ASP A 194 -24.04 -8.97 -19.08
N TRP A 195 -23.34 -8.85 -20.22
CA TRP A 195 -21.87 -8.73 -20.21
C TRP A 195 -21.38 -7.44 -19.56
N TYR A 196 -22.08 -6.33 -19.80
CA TYR A 196 -21.72 -5.04 -19.21
C TYR A 196 -21.78 -5.10 -17.68
N ASP A 197 -22.82 -5.71 -17.13
CA ASP A 197 -22.96 -5.89 -15.68
C ASP A 197 -21.81 -6.75 -15.13
N VAL A 198 -21.52 -7.89 -15.76
CA VAL A 198 -20.43 -8.79 -15.36
C VAL A 198 -19.06 -8.10 -15.45
N SER A 199 -18.79 -7.38 -16.54
CA SER A 199 -17.55 -6.63 -16.72
C SER A 199 -17.38 -5.54 -15.67
N SER A 200 -18.45 -4.79 -15.41
CA SER A 200 -18.47 -3.75 -14.39
C SER A 200 -18.22 -4.31 -13.00
N ASP A 201 -18.84 -5.45 -12.67
CA ASP A 201 -18.73 -6.07 -11.36
C ASP A 201 -17.36 -6.72 -11.14
N CYS A 202 -16.78 -7.36 -12.17
CA CYS A 202 -15.40 -7.85 -12.11
C CYS A 202 -14.39 -6.72 -11.81
N TYR A 203 -14.47 -5.61 -12.54
CA TYR A 203 -13.57 -4.47 -12.32
C TYR A 203 -13.71 -3.90 -10.91
N LYS A 204 -14.95 -3.72 -10.44
CA LYS A 204 -15.21 -3.21 -9.08
C LYS A 204 -14.68 -4.16 -8.02
N ALA A 205 -14.84 -5.47 -8.19
CA ALA A 205 -14.37 -6.47 -7.25
C ALA A 205 -12.83 -6.44 -7.16
N TRP A 206 -12.15 -6.48 -8.31
CA TRP A 206 -10.69 -6.35 -8.39
C TRP A 206 -10.19 -5.05 -7.74
N SER A 207 -10.76 -3.91 -8.13
CA SER A 207 -10.33 -2.59 -7.62
C SER A 207 -10.56 -2.44 -6.12
N ARG A 208 -11.66 -2.98 -5.58
CA ARG A 208 -11.91 -2.99 -4.14
C ARG A 208 -10.87 -3.83 -3.41
N SER A 209 -10.68 -5.08 -3.85
CA SER A 209 -9.73 -5.98 -3.20
C SER A 209 -8.30 -5.42 -3.22
N MET A 210 -7.85 -4.87 -4.35
CA MET A 210 -6.55 -4.20 -4.46
C MET A 210 -6.42 -3.03 -3.46
N SER A 211 -7.48 -2.23 -3.32
CA SER A 211 -7.52 -1.13 -2.36
C SER A 211 -7.49 -1.61 -0.91
N ASP A 212 -8.16 -2.72 -0.59
CA ASP A 212 -8.24 -3.26 0.76
C ASP A 212 -6.91 -3.91 1.18
N VAL A 213 -6.25 -4.66 0.28
CA VAL A 213 -4.88 -5.15 0.48
C VAL A 213 -3.89 -4.01 0.68
N TYR A 214 -3.96 -2.95 -0.14
CA TYR A 214 -3.10 -1.78 0.04
C TYR A 214 -3.28 -1.12 1.41
N LYS A 215 -4.53 -0.96 1.88
CA LYS A 215 -4.82 -0.41 3.20
C LYS A 215 -4.25 -1.30 4.31
N ALA A 216 -4.43 -2.61 4.22
CA ALA A 216 -3.89 -3.55 5.19
C ALA A 216 -2.35 -3.47 5.25
N TRP A 217 -1.69 -3.51 4.09
CA TRP A 217 -0.24 -3.35 3.97
C TRP A 217 0.24 -1.99 4.51
N SER A 218 -0.40 -0.89 4.12
CA SER A 218 -0.02 0.47 4.50
C SER A 218 -0.13 0.70 6.01
N ARG A 219 -1.23 0.22 6.63
CA ARG A 219 -1.43 0.27 8.09
C ARG A 219 -0.33 -0.51 8.80
N SER A 220 -0.13 -1.76 8.41
CA SER A 220 0.87 -2.67 8.96
C SER A 220 2.29 -2.09 8.88
N ARG A 221 2.69 -1.57 7.70
CA ARG A 221 3.99 -0.92 7.50
C ARG A 221 4.16 0.33 8.36
N SER A 222 3.09 1.10 8.54
CA SER A 222 3.08 2.29 9.40
C SER A 222 3.24 1.92 10.87
N ASP A 223 2.58 0.86 11.34
CA ASP A 223 2.71 0.36 12.72
C ASP A 223 4.15 -0.10 12.99
N VAL A 224 4.76 -0.82 12.04
CA VAL A 224 6.17 -1.25 12.13
C VAL A 224 7.12 -0.05 12.20
N TYR A 225 6.90 0.98 11.38
CA TYR A 225 7.68 2.21 11.44
C TYR A 225 7.53 2.91 12.79
N SER A 226 6.31 2.98 13.32
CA SER A 226 6.05 3.58 14.62
C SER A 226 6.82 2.84 15.73
N TYR A 227 6.78 1.51 15.75
CA TYR A 227 7.53 0.70 16.71
C TYR A 227 9.03 0.93 16.58
N TRP A 228 9.56 0.91 15.36
CA TRP A 228 10.97 1.18 15.11
C TRP A 228 11.37 2.58 15.60
N SER A 229 10.57 3.60 15.29
CA SER A 229 10.85 5.00 15.67
C SER A 229 10.87 5.18 17.19
N ASP A 230 9.87 4.63 17.90
CA ASP A 230 9.78 4.68 19.35
C ASP A 230 10.98 3.98 20.01
N ILE A 231 11.35 2.79 19.51
CA ILE A 231 12.49 2.02 20.02
C ILE A 231 13.82 2.71 19.69
N ASN A 232 14.01 3.17 18.45
CA ASN A 232 15.20 3.89 18.02
C ASN A 232 15.42 5.14 18.90
N SER A 233 14.36 5.90 19.17
CA SER A 233 14.42 7.05 20.07
C SER A 233 14.81 6.63 21.49
N ALA A 234 14.15 5.60 22.02
CA ALA A 234 14.37 5.14 23.39
C ALA A 234 15.79 4.60 23.63
N PHE A 235 16.23 3.68 22.77
CA PHE A 235 17.51 2.98 22.91
C PHE A 235 18.70 3.91 22.67
N LEU A 236 18.64 4.74 21.61
CA LEU A 236 19.82 5.52 21.20
C LEU A 236 19.93 6.90 21.87
N TYR A 237 18.82 7.46 22.37
CA TYR A 237 18.82 8.84 22.88
C TYR A 237 18.30 8.99 24.31
N ASN A 238 17.50 8.06 24.81
CA ASN A 238 16.83 8.19 26.10
C ASN A 238 17.33 7.22 27.18
N ASP A 239 18.23 6.29 26.84
CA ASP A 239 18.79 5.29 27.77
C ASP A 239 17.67 4.44 28.43
N GLU A 240 16.62 4.14 27.66
CA GLU A 240 15.47 3.32 28.08
C GLU A 240 15.41 2.06 27.21
N PHE A 241 15.34 0.90 27.85
CA PHE A 241 15.49 -0.42 27.21
C PHE A 241 14.37 -1.41 27.54
N ASP A 242 13.38 -1.00 28.34
CA ASP A 242 12.17 -1.75 28.58
C ASP A 242 11.20 -1.60 27.39
N VAL A 243 11.33 -2.53 26.43
CA VAL A 243 10.50 -2.57 25.21
C VAL A 243 9.01 -2.54 25.51
N ASP A 244 8.56 -3.23 26.56
CA ASP A 244 7.14 -3.26 26.94
C ASP A 244 6.68 -1.89 27.46
N ALA A 245 7.53 -1.18 28.19
CA ALA A 245 7.23 0.18 28.65
C ALA A 245 7.21 1.19 27.50
N ILE A 246 8.16 1.10 26.57
CA ILE A 246 8.27 2.00 25.41
C ILE A 246 7.03 1.88 24.53
N LEU A 247 6.70 0.65 24.09
CA LEU A 247 5.59 0.41 23.17
C LEU A 247 4.22 0.44 23.88
N GLY A 248 4.18 0.16 25.18
CA GLY A 248 2.97 0.27 26.00
C GLY A 248 2.52 1.71 26.28
N GLN A 249 3.43 2.70 26.21
CA GLN A 249 3.09 4.12 26.36
C GLN A 249 2.47 4.70 25.07
N SER A 250 2.81 4.13 23.92
CA SER A 250 2.21 4.43 22.61
C SER A 250 0.73 3.99 22.55
N GLY A 251 0.38 2.89 23.22
CA GLY A 251 -0.99 2.35 23.28
C GLY A 251 -2.04 3.15 24.08
N SER A 252 -1.69 4.32 24.64
CA SER A 252 -2.63 5.17 25.40
C SER A 252 -2.95 6.51 24.72
N ALA A 253 -2.50 6.72 23.48
CA ALA A 253 -2.72 7.96 22.75
C ALA A 253 -3.10 7.78 21.27
N ASP A 254 -3.69 6.66 20.85
CA ASP A 254 -4.67 6.68 19.74
C ASP A 254 -5.53 5.42 19.76
N SER A 255 -6.61 5.48 20.52
CA SER A 255 -7.74 4.57 20.39
C SER A 255 -8.96 5.46 20.29
N GLU A 256 -9.20 6.02 19.10
CA GLU A 256 -10.54 6.22 18.54
C GLU A 256 -10.43 6.45 17.02
N THR A 257 -10.66 5.41 16.21
CA THR A 257 -11.71 5.44 15.17
C THR A 257 -11.98 4.03 14.63
N SER A 258 -12.89 3.38 15.36
CA SER A 258 -14.05 2.62 14.86
C SER A 258 -13.90 1.79 13.58
N SER A 259 -13.45 0.55 13.74
CA SER A 259 -13.95 -0.57 12.94
C SER A 259 -15.47 -0.66 13.03
N GLN A 260 -16.14 -0.75 11.89
CA GLN A 260 -17.45 -1.39 11.79
C GLN A 260 -17.60 -2.07 10.43
N GLU A 261 -17.12 -3.32 10.37
CA GLU A 261 -17.80 -4.51 9.81
C GLU A 261 -19.34 -4.39 9.91
N GLU A 262 -20.22 -4.82 9.01
CA GLU A 262 -20.15 -5.84 7.95
C GLU A 262 -21.50 -5.82 7.18
N ALA A 263 -21.54 -6.57 6.09
CA ALA A 263 -22.68 -7.28 5.50
C ALA A 263 -23.64 -6.56 4.54
N SER A 264 -23.41 -6.93 3.27
CA SER A 264 -24.28 -6.95 2.11
C SER A 264 -25.67 -7.59 2.35
N ASP A 265 -26.71 -7.04 1.71
CA ASP A 265 -27.77 -7.85 1.09
C ASP A 265 -28.32 -7.13 -0.16
N SER A 266 -28.40 -7.89 -1.24
CA SER A 266 -28.85 -7.49 -2.57
C SER A 266 -30.23 -8.06 -2.82
N SER A 267 -31.23 -7.20 -3.05
CA SER A 267 -32.30 -7.50 -4.02
C SER A 267 -33.23 -6.32 -4.32
N SER A 268 -33.64 -6.29 -5.59
CA SER A 268 -34.36 -5.26 -6.32
C SER A 268 -35.88 -5.23 -6.06
N SER A 269 -36.40 -3.99 -6.06
CA SER A 269 -37.76 -3.53 -6.45
C SER A 269 -39.01 -4.00 -5.68
N THR A 270 -39.69 -3.10 -4.96
CA THR A 270 -40.80 -2.28 -5.50
C THR A 270 -41.18 -1.15 -4.50
N GLU A 271 -41.39 0.05 -5.03
CA GLU A 271 -42.12 1.23 -4.49
C GLU A 271 -42.46 1.29 -2.98
N GLN A 272 -41.98 2.34 -2.29
CA GLN A 272 -42.78 3.57 -2.04
C GLN A 272 -42.14 4.46 -0.95
N ALA A 273 -41.61 5.60 -1.40
CA ALA A 273 -41.58 6.94 -0.79
C ALA A 273 -41.40 7.13 0.74
N SER A 274 -40.31 7.83 1.12
CA SER A 274 -40.28 9.09 1.91
C SER A 274 -38.85 9.33 2.44
N VAL A 275 -38.11 10.42 2.25
CA VAL A 275 -38.22 11.73 1.58
C VAL A 275 -36.79 12.01 1.09
N ALA A 276 -36.58 12.09 -0.23
CA ALA A 276 -35.34 12.64 -0.79
C ALA A 276 -35.41 14.17 -0.68
N SER A 277 -34.34 14.80 -0.23
CA SER A 277 -34.09 16.21 -0.53
C SER A 277 -33.77 16.30 -2.03
N SER A 278 -34.81 16.38 -2.85
CA SER A 278 -34.69 16.61 -4.29
C SER A 278 -34.38 18.09 -4.54
N SER A 279 -33.09 18.44 -4.58
CA SER A 279 -32.61 19.62 -5.30
C SER A 279 -32.17 19.19 -6.70
N ASP A 280 -32.73 19.82 -7.74
CA ASP A 280 -32.43 19.56 -9.16
C ASP A 280 -31.02 20.04 -9.60
N GLY A 281 -30.13 20.39 -8.65
CA GLY A 281 -28.82 20.94 -8.97
C GLY A 281 -27.82 20.81 -7.84
N VAL A 282 -26.55 20.88 -8.21
CA VAL A 282 -25.41 20.82 -7.29
C VAL A 282 -25.54 21.92 -6.24
N THR A 283 -25.43 21.53 -4.99
CA THR A 283 -25.46 22.42 -3.84
C THR A 283 -24.26 23.38 -3.94
N PRO A 284 -24.47 24.70 -3.81
CA PRO A 284 -23.38 25.67 -4.00
C PRO A 284 -22.16 25.45 -3.11
N GLU A 285 -22.39 25.03 -1.86
CA GLU A 285 -21.32 24.71 -0.90
C GLU A 285 -20.53 23.47 -1.32
N PHE A 286 -21.21 22.40 -1.73
CA PHE A 286 -20.55 21.20 -2.24
C PHE A 286 -19.74 21.50 -3.50
N LYS A 287 -20.32 22.29 -4.41
CA LYS A 287 -19.62 22.74 -5.61
C LYS A 287 -18.35 23.53 -5.26
N GLU A 288 -18.40 24.44 -4.30
CA GLU A 288 -17.24 25.21 -3.85
C GLU A 288 -16.15 24.30 -3.27
N THR A 289 -16.52 23.30 -2.48
CA THR A 289 -15.56 22.32 -1.93
C THR A 289 -14.91 21.50 -3.03
N MET A 290 -15.68 21.01 -4.00
CA MET A 290 -15.15 20.25 -5.14
C MET A 290 -14.29 21.10 -6.09
N ASP A 291 -14.66 22.37 -6.31
CA ASP A 291 -13.86 23.29 -7.11
C ASP A 291 -12.52 23.61 -6.39
N SER A 292 -12.53 23.72 -5.05
CA SER A 292 -11.31 23.86 -4.25
C SER A 292 -10.43 22.61 -4.31
N TYR A 293 -11.03 21.42 -4.31
CA TYR A 293 -10.33 20.15 -4.49
C TYR A 293 -9.69 20.04 -5.87
N GLU A 294 -10.39 20.44 -6.94
CA GLU A 294 -9.81 20.49 -8.29
C GLU A 294 -8.67 21.52 -8.40
N ALA A 295 -8.83 22.70 -7.79
CA ALA A 295 -7.80 23.75 -7.78
C ALA A 295 -6.52 23.31 -7.06
N PHE A 296 -6.65 22.53 -5.98
CA PHE A 296 -5.50 21.95 -5.29
C PHE A 296 -4.64 21.08 -6.22
N PHE A 297 -5.26 20.28 -7.09
CA PHE A 297 -4.52 19.48 -8.09
C PHE A 297 -3.95 20.33 -9.24
N ASP A 298 -4.58 21.45 -9.58
CA ASP A 298 -4.00 22.41 -10.53
C ASP A 298 -2.70 23.00 -9.96
N GLU A 299 -2.69 23.36 -8.68
CA GLU A 299 -1.49 23.85 -8.00
C GLU A 299 -0.42 22.77 -7.83
N TYR A 300 -0.81 21.50 -7.62
CA TYR A 300 0.11 20.37 -7.61
C TYR A 300 0.80 20.19 -8.97
N ILE A 301 0.04 20.25 -10.07
CA ILE A 301 0.60 20.15 -11.42
C ILE A 301 1.56 21.30 -11.69
N ASP A 302 1.17 22.54 -11.38
CA ASP A 302 2.02 23.72 -11.54
C ASP A 302 3.30 23.62 -10.70
N PHE A 303 3.19 23.11 -9.47
CA PHE A 303 4.33 22.86 -8.59
C PHE A 303 5.29 21.82 -9.18
N MET A 304 4.77 20.70 -9.67
CA MET A 304 5.57 19.60 -10.21
C MET A 304 6.22 19.99 -11.56
N GLU A 305 5.54 20.71 -12.45
CA GLU A 305 6.13 21.23 -13.69
C GLU A 305 7.22 22.26 -13.40
N LYS A 306 7.01 23.15 -12.41
CA LYS A 306 8.04 24.09 -11.94
C LYS A 306 9.25 23.36 -11.36
N TYR A 307 9.04 22.23 -10.67
CA TYR A 307 10.10 21.42 -10.07
C TYR A 307 10.95 20.68 -11.13
N ALA A 308 10.31 20.17 -12.18
CA ALA A 308 11.00 19.51 -13.29
C ALA A 308 11.95 20.43 -14.07
N GLU A 309 11.69 21.75 -14.06
CA GLU A 309 12.45 22.77 -14.79
C GLU A 309 13.41 23.60 -13.89
N ALA A 310 13.49 23.32 -12.57
CA ALA A 310 14.25 24.12 -11.61
C ALA A 310 15.73 23.68 -11.46
N ASP A 311 16.64 24.64 -11.32
CA ASP A 311 18.06 24.40 -11.01
C ASP A 311 18.34 24.38 -9.49
N SER A 312 19.42 23.70 -9.08
CA SER A 312 19.84 23.54 -7.67
C SER A 312 20.00 24.82 -6.81
N SER A 313 19.97 26.02 -7.40
CA SER A 313 20.01 27.29 -6.67
C SER A 313 18.64 27.85 -6.27
N ASP A 314 17.54 27.30 -6.75
CA ASP A 314 16.17 27.80 -6.50
C ASP A 314 15.53 27.24 -5.22
N VAL A 315 16.21 26.31 -4.55
CA VAL A 315 15.76 25.56 -3.36
C VAL A 315 15.30 26.46 -2.21
N ALA A 316 15.92 27.64 -2.03
CA ALA A 316 15.56 28.58 -0.96
C ALA A 316 14.26 29.37 -1.25
N SER A 317 13.90 29.59 -2.52
CA SER A 317 12.59 30.14 -2.89
C SER A 317 11.47 29.08 -2.86
N MET A 318 11.83 27.80 -2.85
CA MET A 318 10.90 26.66 -2.94
C MET A 318 10.38 26.17 -1.57
N THR A 319 11.00 26.58 -0.46
CA THR A 319 10.50 26.25 0.89
C THR A 319 9.17 26.94 1.21
N SER A 320 8.94 28.15 0.68
CA SER A 320 7.66 28.85 0.83
C SER A 320 6.57 28.13 0.05
N ASP A 321 6.83 27.79 -1.22
CA ASP A 321 5.87 27.09 -2.08
C ASP A 321 5.48 25.71 -1.49
N LEU A 322 6.44 24.97 -0.90
CA LEU A 322 6.16 23.71 -0.21
C LEU A 322 5.31 23.92 1.06
N THR A 323 5.56 24.98 1.82
CA THR A 323 4.78 25.30 3.03
C THR A 323 3.36 25.72 2.66
N ASP A 324 3.21 26.52 1.61
CA ASP A 324 1.91 26.98 1.11
C ASP A 324 1.11 25.79 0.55
N TYR A 325 1.76 24.86 -0.16
CA TYR A 325 1.16 23.61 -0.61
C TYR A 325 0.66 22.73 0.55
N MET A 326 1.48 22.52 1.58
CA MET A 326 1.10 21.74 2.77
C MET A 326 -0.09 22.36 3.53
N ASN A 327 -0.14 23.68 3.60
CA ASN A 327 -1.28 24.39 4.19
C ASN A 327 -2.56 24.17 3.36
N GLN A 328 -2.48 24.29 2.03
CA GLN A 328 -3.61 24.05 1.14
C GLN A 328 -4.09 22.59 1.14
N TYR A 329 -3.17 21.63 1.25
CA TYR A 329 -3.49 20.23 1.46
C TYR A 329 -4.34 20.04 2.73
N THR A 330 -3.88 20.60 3.84
CA THR A 330 -4.58 20.51 5.14
C THR A 330 -5.98 21.14 5.06
N GLU A 331 -6.09 22.35 4.50
CA GLU A 331 -7.38 23.04 4.34
C GLU A 331 -8.35 22.29 3.43
N THR A 332 -7.84 21.68 2.35
CA THR A 332 -8.66 20.91 1.41
C THR A 332 -9.16 19.62 2.06
N MET A 333 -8.31 18.90 2.79
CA MET A 333 -8.70 17.68 3.51
C MET A 333 -9.69 17.97 4.64
N GLU A 334 -9.52 19.06 5.39
CA GLU A 334 -10.50 19.49 6.40
C GLU A 334 -11.88 19.78 5.77
N LYS A 335 -11.92 20.46 4.62
CA LYS A 335 -13.18 20.75 3.91
C LYS A 335 -13.83 19.48 3.36
N MET A 336 -13.05 18.55 2.82
CA MET A 336 -13.54 17.26 2.31
C MET A 336 -14.11 16.40 3.44
N ASN A 337 -13.43 16.34 4.58
CA ASN A 337 -13.90 15.61 5.77
C ASN A 337 -15.12 16.25 6.44
N SER A 338 -15.37 17.53 6.20
CA SER A 338 -16.52 18.26 6.74
C SER A 338 -17.79 18.10 5.89
N ILE A 339 -17.73 17.37 4.77
CA ILE A 339 -18.89 17.11 3.92
C ILE A 339 -19.82 16.12 4.64
N ASP A 340 -21.07 16.54 4.88
CA ASP A 340 -22.11 15.63 5.32
C ASP A 340 -22.65 14.82 4.13
N GLU A 341 -22.16 13.59 4.00
CA GLU A 341 -22.53 12.67 2.93
C GLU A 341 -24.03 12.38 2.88
N ASP A 342 -24.74 12.44 4.01
CA ASP A 342 -26.18 12.18 4.09
C ASP A 342 -27.03 13.36 3.55
N GLU A 343 -26.42 14.54 3.39
CA GLU A 343 -27.05 15.73 2.81
C GLU A 343 -26.80 15.89 1.30
N LEU A 344 -25.94 15.04 0.71
CA LEU A 344 -25.59 15.13 -0.71
C LEU A 344 -26.73 14.69 -1.63
N SER A 345 -27.04 15.53 -2.62
CA SER A 345 -27.99 15.19 -3.66
C SER A 345 -27.36 14.27 -4.72
N SER A 346 -28.18 13.63 -5.56
CA SER A 346 -27.69 12.90 -6.73
C SER A 346 -26.90 13.80 -7.70
N ALA A 347 -27.21 15.09 -7.75
CA ALA A 347 -26.47 16.06 -8.56
C ALA A 347 -25.08 16.36 -7.97
N ASP A 348 -24.96 16.41 -6.64
CA ASP A 348 -23.68 16.57 -5.94
C ASP A 348 -22.76 15.38 -6.22
N LEU A 349 -23.27 14.14 -6.12
CA LEU A 349 -22.49 12.94 -6.40
C LEU A 349 -22.01 12.85 -7.85
N ALA A 350 -22.87 13.21 -8.81
CA ALA A 350 -22.46 13.30 -10.21
C ALA A 350 -21.35 14.34 -10.41
N TYR A 351 -21.45 15.48 -9.72
CA TYR A 351 -20.44 16.54 -9.78
C TYR A 351 -19.09 16.09 -9.23
N TYR A 352 -19.07 15.34 -8.13
CA TYR A 352 -17.87 14.72 -7.58
C TYR A 352 -17.16 13.80 -8.58
N SER A 353 -17.91 12.92 -9.26
CA SER A 353 -17.34 12.04 -10.29
C SER A 353 -16.77 12.82 -11.47
N GLU A 354 -17.46 13.88 -11.93
CA GLU A 354 -16.96 14.74 -13.00
C GLU A 354 -15.66 15.46 -12.62
N VAL A 355 -15.57 15.94 -11.37
CA VAL A 355 -14.38 16.62 -10.84
C VAL A 355 -13.19 15.67 -10.81
N ASN A 356 -13.35 14.45 -10.29
CA ASN A 356 -12.27 13.45 -10.28
C ASN A 356 -11.83 13.04 -11.69
N LEU A 357 -12.75 12.93 -12.63
CA LEU A 357 -12.42 12.66 -14.03
C LEU A 357 -11.60 13.81 -14.64
N ARG A 358 -11.96 15.07 -14.35
CA ARG A 358 -11.17 16.24 -14.80
C ARG A 358 -9.78 16.25 -14.21
N ILE A 359 -9.65 16.03 -12.90
CA ILE A 359 -8.35 15.94 -12.20
C ILE A 359 -7.49 14.85 -12.85
N SER A 360 -8.02 13.65 -13.05
CA SER A 360 -7.31 12.53 -13.68
C SER A 360 -6.84 12.88 -15.09
N GLN A 361 -7.69 13.56 -15.89
CA GLN A 361 -7.33 14.02 -17.23
C GLN A 361 -6.28 15.15 -17.24
N LYS A 362 -6.21 15.98 -16.19
CA LYS A 362 -5.18 17.02 -16.06
C LYS A 362 -3.84 16.38 -15.71
N LEU A 363 -3.83 15.48 -14.73
CA LEU A 363 -2.64 14.71 -14.34
C LEU A 363 -2.06 13.91 -15.51
N SER A 364 -2.90 13.25 -16.31
CA SER A 364 -2.42 12.48 -17.48
C SER A 364 -1.85 13.33 -18.62
N LYS A 365 -2.13 14.64 -18.64
CA LYS A 365 -1.66 15.58 -19.68
C LYS A 365 -0.50 16.43 -19.22
N ALA A 366 -0.36 16.62 -17.92
CA ALA A 366 0.78 17.26 -17.31
C ALA A 366 2.01 16.38 -17.57
N ASN A 367 3.12 17.00 -17.97
CA ASN A 367 4.36 16.29 -18.30
C ASN A 367 5.19 16.06 -17.03
N LEU A 368 4.54 15.47 -16.02
CA LEU A 368 5.08 15.20 -14.68
C LEU A 368 5.93 13.94 -14.64
#